data_AF-A0A537TS07-F1
#
_entry.id   AF-A0A537TS07-F1
#
_cell.length_a   1.000
_cell.length_b   1.000
_cell.length_c   1.000
_cell.angle_alpha   90.00
_cell.angle_beta   90.00
_cell.angle_gamma   90.00
#
_symmetry.space_group_name_H-M   'P 1'
#
loop_
_entity.id
_entity.type
_entity.pdbx_description
1 polymer ?
#
loop_
_entity_poly.entity_id
_entity_poly.type
_entity_poly.pdbx_seq_one_letter_code
_entity_poly.pdbx_strand_id
1 'polypeptide(L)'
;MRKMSCRDADKVAVRFLKVLRVVGGTPQTQPDTMTADTIDRPVEQSNVFTYHSPGDILPGTGFRRRGGVADYTVYSKIRFPLKDAPAFANSQSFMNWGNCEATGRYGAGSVDGVRSYRCRVNGQKLILDESAADNYSYPWRDNFCETRNFYVGQCPAGLGHQGQDIRPASCKQRIEGANRCEPYLHDVVAVRDGAVLRAQSQEALFIVTNGPNERIRFRYLHMLPKQFNADGMVSGRLVRQGEIIGKVGNFFRRERGTTYHLHFDLQVPTKYGWVFVNPYMTLVAAYERLIRGRGQEIKEQEDVPTASIPMRPLAIDPDAAAKPTETAIESSAGNATESKARPDERADEPSPIKAKLPRRAGGGHGGLERNGTRAGKQIAVRPVGRSLSRTGARAWYIRRYIHAGYGQYQTGYSSF
;
A
#
# COMPACT_ATOMS: atom_id res chain seq x y z
N MET A 1 28.80 0.30 20.28
CA MET A 1 29.64 0.34 19.05
C MET A 1 29.40 1.64 18.29
N ARG A 2 30.44 2.23 17.67
CA ARG A 2 30.34 3.43 16.83
C ARG A 2 29.92 3.03 15.41
N LYS A 3 28.82 3.56 14.88
CA LYS A 3 28.40 3.29 13.49
C LYS A 3 29.40 3.92 12.52
N MET A 4 29.80 3.16 11.49
CA MET A 4 30.72 3.62 10.44
C MET A 4 30.01 4.63 9.53
N SER A 5 30.70 5.71 9.12
CA SER A 5 30.15 6.63 8.11
C SER A 5 30.35 6.07 6.70
N CYS A 6 29.54 6.49 5.72
CA CYS A 6 29.75 6.08 4.32
C CYS A 6 31.14 6.46 3.80
N ARG A 7 31.71 7.57 4.28
CA ARG A 7 33.06 8.06 3.93
C ARG A 7 34.19 7.25 4.56
N ASP A 8 33.88 6.44 5.57
CA ASP A 8 34.84 5.51 6.19
C ASP A 8 34.66 4.09 5.64
N ALA A 9 33.42 3.67 5.37
CA ALA A 9 33.10 2.44 4.65
C ALA A 9 33.72 2.43 3.24
N ASP A 10 33.73 3.56 2.53
CA ASP A 10 34.42 3.72 1.25
C ASP A 10 35.94 3.47 1.36
N LYS A 11 36.61 4.02 2.38
CA LYS A 11 38.04 3.75 2.63
C LYS A 11 38.30 2.26 2.92
N VAL A 12 37.41 1.61 3.66
CA VAL A 12 37.49 0.18 3.96
C VAL A 12 37.28 -0.65 2.69
N ALA A 13 36.28 -0.32 1.87
CA ALA A 13 36.02 -0.99 0.59
C ALA A 13 37.18 -0.82 -0.40
N VAL A 14 37.69 0.40 -0.58
CA VAL A 14 38.85 0.69 -1.44
C VAL A 14 40.10 -0.01 -0.92
N ARG A 15 40.33 -0.07 0.39
CA ARG A 15 41.45 -0.83 0.96
C ARG A 15 41.29 -2.33 0.75
N PHE A 16 40.08 -2.87 0.94
CA PHE A 16 39.78 -4.28 0.72
C PHE A 16 40.01 -4.66 -0.75
N LEU A 17 39.46 -3.91 -1.70
CA LEU A 17 39.65 -4.09 -3.14
C LEU A 17 41.13 -3.98 -3.57
N LYS A 18 41.91 -3.07 -2.95
CA LYS A 18 43.36 -2.96 -3.23
C LYS A 18 44.21 -4.08 -2.60
N VAL A 19 43.69 -4.77 -1.58
CA VAL A 19 44.34 -5.91 -0.91
C VAL A 19 43.86 -7.25 -1.49
N LEU A 20 42.72 -7.25 -2.20
CA LEU A 20 42.12 -8.41 -2.87
C LEU A 20 43.00 -8.90 -4.04
N ARG A 21 44.05 -9.65 -3.72
CA ARG A 21 44.84 -10.41 -4.69
C ARG A 21 44.00 -11.58 -5.20
N VAL A 22 43.34 -11.39 -6.34
CA VAL A 22 42.71 -12.48 -7.10
C VAL A 22 43.82 -13.31 -7.72
N VAL A 23 44.21 -14.40 -7.03
CA VAL A 23 45.20 -15.35 -7.53
C VAL A 23 44.47 -16.42 -8.33
N GLY A 24 44.74 -16.47 -9.64
CA GLY A 24 44.04 -17.33 -10.58
C GLY A 24 42.83 -16.65 -11.21
N GLY A 25 42.99 -16.24 -12.46
CA GLY A 25 41.86 -16.22 -13.37
C GLY A 25 41.70 -17.64 -13.91
N THR A 26 40.75 -18.41 -13.37
CA THR A 26 40.14 -19.49 -14.16
C THR A 26 39.71 -18.88 -15.49
N PRO A 27 39.87 -19.57 -16.63
CA PRO A 27 39.24 -19.14 -17.87
C PRO A 27 37.77 -18.85 -17.55
N GLN A 28 37.28 -17.67 -17.93
CA GLN A 28 35.87 -17.39 -17.81
C GLN A 28 35.17 -18.40 -18.72
N THR A 29 34.61 -19.46 -18.13
CA THR A 29 33.76 -20.41 -18.83
C THR A 29 32.81 -19.56 -19.65
N GLN A 30 32.79 -19.75 -20.98
CA GLN A 30 31.80 -19.06 -21.78
C GLN A 30 30.46 -19.35 -21.11
N PRO A 31 29.67 -18.32 -20.73
CA PRO A 31 28.41 -18.57 -20.09
C PRO A 31 27.63 -19.46 -21.06
N ASP A 32 27.30 -20.68 -20.62
CA ASP A 32 26.54 -21.61 -21.43
C ASP A 32 25.33 -20.87 -22.00
N THR A 33 24.91 -21.22 -23.21
CA THR A 33 23.79 -20.54 -23.90
C THR A 33 22.46 -20.88 -23.20
N MET A 34 22.32 -20.39 -21.97
CA MET A 34 21.23 -20.66 -21.06
C MET A 34 19.97 -20.08 -21.67
N THR A 35 19.06 -20.95 -22.05
CA THR A 35 17.71 -20.58 -22.45
C THR A 35 17.09 -19.68 -21.37
N ALA A 36 16.41 -18.62 -21.79
CA ALA A 36 15.63 -17.81 -20.88
C ALA A 36 14.51 -18.68 -20.29
N ASP A 37 14.46 -18.79 -18.97
CA ASP A 37 13.44 -19.57 -18.26
C ASP A 37 12.06 -18.98 -18.56
N THR A 38 11.26 -19.71 -19.35
CA THR A 38 10.02 -19.18 -19.94
C THR A 38 9.02 -18.84 -18.84
N ILE A 39 8.42 -17.67 -18.90
CA ILE A 39 7.56 -17.21 -17.80
C ILE A 39 6.13 -17.72 -18.04
N ASP A 40 5.99 -19.03 -17.90
CA ASP A 40 4.78 -19.76 -18.23
C ASP A 40 3.60 -19.31 -17.34
N ARG A 41 2.45 -19.13 -17.99
CA ARG A 41 1.14 -18.90 -17.36
C ARG A 41 0.27 -20.14 -17.65
N PRO A 42 -0.67 -20.54 -16.76
CA PRO A 42 -1.59 -21.64 -17.03
C PRO A 42 -2.41 -21.40 -18.31
N VAL A 43 -2.82 -22.50 -18.96
CA VAL A 43 -3.69 -22.45 -20.16
C VAL A 43 -5.16 -22.38 -19.73
N GLU A 44 -5.54 -23.19 -18.74
CA GLU A 44 -6.87 -23.20 -18.12
C GLU A 44 -7.16 -21.87 -17.40
N GLN A 45 -8.37 -21.35 -17.53
CA GLN A 45 -8.79 -20.11 -16.87
C GLN A 45 -9.34 -20.40 -15.46
N SER A 46 -8.99 -19.54 -14.50
CA SER A 46 -9.63 -19.52 -13.19
C SER A 46 -11.05 -18.95 -13.33
N ASN A 47 -12.01 -19.63 -12.71
CA ASN A 47 -13.40 -19.18 -12.59
C ASN A 47 -13.61 -18.08 -11.53
N VAL A 48 -12.59 -17.70 -10.76
CA VAL A 48 -12.69 -16.72 -9.65
C VAL A 48 -11.63 -15.64 -9.65
N PHE A 49 -10.42 -15.89 -10.17
CA PHE A 49 -9.35 -14.89 -10.15
C PHE A 49 -9.52 -13.87 -11.28
N THR A 50 -10.01 -12.69 -10.94
CA THR A 50 -10.01 -11.50 -11.81
C THR A 50 -8.96 -10.49 -11.36
N TYR A 51 -8.39 -9.75 -12.31
CA TYR A 51 -7.44 -8.67 -12.03
C TYR A 51 -7.60 -7.52 -13.03
N HIS A 52 -7.49 -6.27 -12.58
CA HIS A 52 -7.46 -5.10 -13.46
C HIS A 52 -6.14 -5.02 -14.23
N SER A 53 -6.15 -4.49 -15.46
CA SER A 53 -4.93 -4.28 -16.25
C SER A 53 -3.82 -3.53 -15.47
N PRO A 54 -2.53 -3.79 -15.74
CA PRO A 54 -1.44 -3.03 -15.10
C PRO A 54 -1.58 -1.54 -15.38
N GLY A 55 -1.25 -0.70 -14.40
CA GLY A 55 -1.41 0.75 -14.46
C GLY A 55 -2.81 1.28 -14.11
N ASP A 56 -3.86 0.43 -14.09
CA ASP A 56 -5.22 0.76 -13.64
C ASP A 56 -5.27 0.88 -12.09
N ILE A 57 -4.59 1.88 -11.55
CA ILE A 57 -4.66 2.26 -10.13
C ILE A 57 -6.02 2.89 -9.82
N LEU A 58 -6.46 2.85 -8.56
CA LEU A 58 -7.74 3.46 -8.15
C LEU A 58 -7.85 4.92 -8.66
N PRO A 59 -8.92 5.31 -9.38
CA PRO A 59 -9.01 6.61 -10.03
C PRO A 59 -8.73 7.79 -9.09
N GLY A 60 -7.90 8.74 -9.56
CA GLY A 60 -7.51 9.93 -8.82
C GLY A 60 -6.53 9.72 -7.66
N THR A 61 -6.14 8.49 -7.31
CA THR A 61 -5.27 8.20 -6.15
C THR A 61 -3.77 8.39 -6.42
N GLY A 62 -3.32 8.33 -7.67
CA GLY A 62 -1.92 8.50 -8.04
C GLY A 62 -1.39 9.92 -7.81
N PHE A 63 -0.07 10.06 -7.69
CA PHE A 63 0.54 11.33 -7.28
C PHE A 63 0.21 12.46 -8.27
N ARG A 64 -0.25 13.61 -7.76
CA ARG A 64 -0.81 14.73 -8.55
C ARG A 64 -1.98 14.32 -9.49
N ARG A 65 -2.77 13.31 -9.10
CA ARG A 65 -3.89 12.75 -9.88
C ARG A 65 -3.48 12.21 -11.26
N ARG A 66 -2.24 11.76 -11.42
CA ARG A 66 -1.84 10.94 -12.58
C ARG A 66 -2.29 9.50 -12.35
N GLY A 67 -2.59 8.77 -13.43
CA GLY A 67 -2.80 7.31 -13.39
C GLY A 67 -1.47 6.57 -13.19
N GLY A 68 -1.52 5.24 -13.30
CA GLY A 68 -0.32 4.41 -13.37
C GLY A 68 0.32 4.43 -14.77
N VAL A 69 1.10 3.39 -15.05
CA VAL A 69 1.63 3.09 -16.40
C VAL A 69 1.38 1.62 -16.66
N ALA A 70 0.81 1.31 -17.83
CA ALA A 70 0.62 -0.05 -18.27
C ALA A 70 1.98 -0.73 -18.50
N ASP A 71 2.28 -1.71 -17.65
CA ASP A 71 3.49 -2.51 -17.70
C ASP A 71 3.14 -3.99 -17.62
N TYR A 72 3.21 -4.66 -18.76
CA TYR A 72 2.99 -6.10 -18.88
C TYR A 72 4.28 -6.92 -18.68
N THR A 73 5.39 -6.27 -18.32
CA THR A 73 6.66 -6.96 -18.08
C THR A 73 6.56 -7.88 -16.88
N VAL A 74 6.87 -9.16 -17.08
CA VAL A 74 7.16 -10.06 -15.96
C VAL A 74 8.67 -10.17 -15.82
N TYR A 75 9.19 -9.61 -14.73
CA TYR A 75 10.63 -9.42 -14.53
C TYR A 75 11.36 -10.67 -14.01
N SER A 76 10.64 -11.67 -13.50
CA SER A 76 11.22 -12.93 -13.00
C SER A 76 10.15 -14.04 -12.88
N LYS A 77 10.55 -15.30 -13.07
CA LYS A 77 9.71 -16.50 -12.86
C LYS A 77 9.62 -16.85 -11.37
N ILE A 78 8.98 -15.99 -10.60
CA ILE A 78 8.91 -16.13 -9.15
C ILE A 78 7.87 -17.14 -8.66
N ARG A 79 8.09 -17.67 -7.45
CA ARG A 79 7.05 -18.15 -6.54
C ARG A 79 6.33 -16.95 -5.93
N PHE A 80 5.00 -17.00 -5.81
CA PHE A 80 4.21 -15.95 -5.15
C PHE A 80 4.67 -15.75 -3.69
N PRO A 81 4.79 -14.50 -3.18
CA PRO A 81 5.42 -14.22 -1.87
C PRO A 81 4.61 -14.66 -0.65
N LEU A 82 3.29 -14.78 -0.75
CA LEU A 82 2.50 -15.42 0.31
C LEU A 82 2.51 -16.94 0.08
N LYS A 83 2.66 -17.69 1.17
CA LYS A 83 2.71 -19.15 1.11
C LYS A 83 1.44 -19.75 0.52
N ASP A 84 0.29 -19.29 1.00
CA ASP A 84 -1.01 -19.90 0.72
C ASP A 84 -1.94 -18.91 0.00
N ALA A 85 -2.91 -19.44 -0.74
CA ALA A 85 -3.99 -18.69 -1.40
C ALA A 85 -5.31 -18.85 -0.59
N PRO A 86 -6.28 -17.93 -0.69
CA PRO A 86 -6.27 -16.73 -1.53
C PRO A 86 -5.37 -15.59 -1.00
N ALA A 87 -5.12 -14.61 -1.86
CA ALA A 87 -4.49 -13.34 -1.53
C ALA A 87 -5.14 -12.20 -2.35
N PHE A 88 -4.99 -10.95 -1.90
CA PHE A 88 -5.71 -9.81 -2.46
C PHE A 88 -4.76 -8.63 -2.67
N ALA A 89 -4.36 -8.39 -3.92
CA ALA A 89 -3.55 -7.23 -4.29
C ALA A 89 -4.46 -6.00 -4.43
N ASN A 90 -4.49 -5.14 -3.41
CA ASN A 90 -5.35 -3.95 -3.36
C ASN A 90 -4.75 -2.85 -2.46
N SER A 91 -5.21 -1.61 -2.65
CA SER A 91 -4.73 -0.45 -1.88
C SER A 91 -4.91 -0.64 -0.37
N GLN A 92 -3.93 -0.20 0.40
CA GLN A 92 -4.03 -0.13 1.86
C GLN A 92 -4.45 1.25 2.37
N SER A 93 -4.37 2.27 1.51
CA SER A 93 -4.62 3.66 1.88
C SER A 93 -5.96 4.18 1.36
N PHE A 94 -6.45 3.64 0.25
CA PHE A 94 -7.71 4.05 -0.39
C PHE A 94 -8.78 2.94 -0.42
N MET A 95 -8.59 1.87 0.35
CA MET A 95 -9.61 0.86 0.68
C MET A 95 -9.98 0.92 2.17
N ASN A 96 -10.86 0.03 2.64
CA ASN A 96 -11.42 0.08 4.00
C ASN A 96 -10.33 0.02 5.09
N TRP A 97 -10.56 0.81 6.15
CA TRP A 97 -9.60 1.26 7.17
C TRP A 97 -8.50 2.23 6.71
N GLY A 98 -8.24 2.36 5.41
CA GLY A 98 -7.16 3.17 4.83
C GLY A 98 -7.16 4.66 5.21
N ASN A 99 -5.95 5.22 5.31
CA ASN A 99 -5.67 6.58 5.80
C ASN A 99 -5.91 7.72 4.77
N CYS A 100 -6.32 7.40 3.52
CA CYS A 100 -6.35 8.29 2.36
C CYS A 100 -5.00 9.02 2.10
N GLU A 101 -3.87 8.41 2.46
CA GLU A 101 -2.51 8.99 2.45
C GLU A 101 -2.39 10.38 3.09
N ALA A 102 -3.20 10.63 4.12
CA ALA A 102 -3.33 11.95 4.76
C ALA A 102 -3.66 13.12 3.80
N THR A 103 -4.06 12.84 2.55
CA THR A 103 -4.64 13.82 1.61
C THR A 103 -5.98 14.40 2.12
N GLY A 104 -6.51 13.78 3.17
CA GLY A 104 -7.67 14.20 3.93
C GLY A 104 -8.90 13.34 3.65
N ARG A 105 -9.82 13.38 4.61
CA ARG A 105 -11.10 12.66 4.57
C ARG A 105 -12.23 13.52 5.14
N TYR A 106 -13.46 13.16 4.82
CA TYR A 106 -14.68 13.70 5.43
C TYR A 106 -15.50 12.57 6.04
N GLY A 107 -16.29 12.82 7.08
CA GLY A 107 -17.23 11.82 7.61
C GLY A 107 -18.36 11.54 6.63
N ALA A 108 -18.87 10.30 6.59
CA ALA A 108 -19.91 9.87 5.64
C ALA A 108 -21.08 9.11 6.30
N GLY A 109 -21.32 9.38 7.60
CA GLY A 109 -22.24 8.62 8.44
C GLY A 109 -21.66 7.26 8.87
N SER A 110 -22.52 6.29 9.10
CA SER A 110 -22.16 4.88 9.33
C SER A 110 -22.62 3.99 8.17
N VAL A 111 -22.18 2.73 8.19
CA VAL A 111 -22.73 1.58 7.48
C VAL A 111 -22.69 0.44 8.49
N ASP A 112 -23.82 -0.21 8.75
CA ASP A 112 -23.94 -1.38 9.65
C ASP A 112 -23.25 -1.18 11.02
N GLY A 113 -23.51 -0.02 11.62
CA GLY A 113 -22.88 0.43 12.88
C GLY A 113 -21.43 0.92 12.76
N VAL A 114 -20.68 0.48 11.75
CA VAL A 114 -19.30 0.90 11.50
C VAL A 114 -19.25 2.35 10.98
N ARG A 115 -18.36 3.17 11.55
CA ARG A 115 -18.16 4.57 11.11
C ARG A 115 -17.57 4.61 9.70
N SER A 116 -18.11 5.46 8.84
CA SER A 116 -17.68 5.62 7.45
C SER A 116 -17.16 7.03 7.12
N TYR A 117 -16.36 7.13 6.08
CA TYR A 117 -15.71 8.34 5.60
C TYR A 117 -15.56 8.33 4.08
N ARG A 118 -15.24 9.48 3.48
CA ARG A 118 -14.84 9.60 2.07
C ARG A 118 -13.43 10.16 1.94
N CYS A 119 -12.61 9.58 1.07
CA CYS A 119 -11.29 10.14 0.75
C CYS A 119 -11.40 11.40 -0.14
N ARG A 120 -10.58 12.43 0.11
CA ARG A 120 -10.63 13.69 -0.64
C ARG A 120 -10.15 13.60 -2.09
N VAL A 121 -9.35 12.60 -2.44
CA VAL A 121 -8.76 12.47 -3.78
C VAL A 121 -9.76 11.99 -4.84
N ASN A 122 -10.67 11.09 -4.47
CA ASN A 122 -11.55 10.36 -5.38
C ASN A 122 -13.01 10.24 -4.90
N GLY A 123 -13.35 10.71 -3.69
CA GLY A 123 -14.70 10.68 -3.13
C GLY A 123 -15.20 9.31 -2.68
N GLN A 124 -14.40 8.24 -2.83
CA GLN A 124 -14.74 6.85 -2.47
C GLN A 124 -15.18 6.76 -1.00
N LYS A 125 -16.36 6.15 -0.75
CA LYS A 125 -16.86 5.88 0.61
C LYS A 125 -16.19 4.61 1.13
N LEU A 126 -15.66 4.68 2.34
CA LEU A 126 -14.93 3.62 3.03
C LEU A 126 -15.43 3.50 4.47
N ILE A 127 -15.33 2.31 5.07
CA ILE A 127 -15.62 2.08 6.49
C ILE A 127 -14.34 1.96 7.31
N LEU A 128 -14.39 2.36 8.58
CA LEU A 128 -13.32 2.19 9.56
C LEU A 128 -13.31 0.77 10.13
N ASP A 129 -13.38 -0.23 9.26
CA ASP A 129 -13.08 -1.63 9.55
C ASP A 129 -12.05 -2.18 8.55
N GLU A 130 -11.13 -3.00 9.06
CA GLU A 130 -10.08 -3.63 8.26
C GLU A 130 -10.50 -5.01 7.74
N SER A 131 -11.42 -5.71 8.42
CA SER A 131 -11.99 -7.01 8.00
C SER A 131 -13.06 -6.92 6.90
N ALA A 132 -13.48 -5.72 6.52
CA ALA A 132 -14.49 -5.44 5.50
C ALA A 132 -14.28 -6.28 4.22
N ALA A 133 -15.36 -6.88 3.69
CA ALA A 133 -15.29 -7.85 2.59
C ALA A 133 -14.55 -7.34 1.34
N ASP A 134 -14.69 -6.05 0.98
CA ASP A 134 -14.00 -5.43 -0.16
C ASP A 134 -12.46 -5.47 -0.06
N ASN A 135 -11.90 -5.64 1.14
CA ASN A 135 -10.46 -5.84 1.33
C ASN A 135 -10.02 -7.27 0.95
N TYR A 136 -10.95 -8.22 0.86
CA TYR A 136 -10.72 -9.65 0.69
C TYR A 136 -11.50 -10.22 -0.52
N SER A 137 -11.60 -9.42 -1.59
CA SER A 137 -12.28 -9.77 -2.84
C SER A 137 -11.39 -9.57 -4.07
N TYR A 138 -11.78 -10.20 -5.18
CA TYR A 138 -11.34 -9.86 -6.53
C TYR A 138 -12.29 -8.79 -7.13
N PRO A 139 -11.90 -8.02 -8.16
CA PRO A 139 -10.62 -8.05 -8.87
C PRO A 139 -9.44 -7.51 -8.05
N TRP A 140 -8.26 -8.05 -8.32
CA TRP A 140 -7.00 -7.39 -7.93
C TRP A 140 -6.82 -6.06 -8.67
N ARG A 141 -6.05 -5.15 -8.06
CA ARG A 141 -5.78 -3.83 -8.61
C ARG A 141 -4.36 -3.36 -8.30
N ASP A 142 -3.71 -2.80 -9.32
CA ASP A 142 -2.39 -2.19 -9.22
C ASP A 142 -2.41 -1.03 -8.21
N ASN A 143 -1.38 -0.91 -7.37
CA ASN A 143 -1.18 0.28 -6.52
C ASN A 143 0.24 0.87 -6.59
N PHE A 144 1.08 0.43 -7.53
CA PHE A 144 2.49 0.83 -7.65
C PHE A 144 2.71 2.34 -7.87
N CYS A 145 1.75 3.02 -8.51
CA CYS A 145 1.79 4.47 -8.74
C CYS A 145 0.78 5.28 -7.92
N GLU A 146 0.19 4.70 -6.87
CA GLU A 146 -0.55 5.49 -5.89
C GLU A 146 0.30 6.61 -5.27
N THR A 147 -0.36 7.66 -4.81
CA THR A 147 0.29 8.73 -4.02
C THR A 147 1.09 8.11 -2.87
N ARG A 148 2.41 8.29 -2.88
CA ARG A 148 3.27 8.34 -1.69
C ARG A 148 4.39 9.35 -1.99
N ASN A 149 5.15 9.73 -0.97
CA ASN A 149 6.29 10.65 -1.11
C ASN A 149 7.62 9.90 -1.33
N PHE A 150 7.62 8.89 -2.21
CA PHE A 150 8.81 8.11 -2.58
C PHE A 150 9.09 8.21 -4.09
N TYR A 151 10.36 8.35 -4.47
CA TYR A 151 10.75 8.45 -5.88
C TYR A 151 10.54 7.12 -6.63
N VAL A 152 9.78 7.18 -7.72
CA VAL A 152 9.50 6.08 -8.65
C VAL A 152 9.57 6.61 -10.07
N GLY A 153 10.66 6.31 -10.77
CA GLY A 153 10.92 6.84 -12.13
C GLY A 153 9.95 6.32 -13.20
N GLN A 154 9.29 5.20 -12.95
CA GLN A 154 8.28 4.60 -13.84
C GLN A 154 6.90 5.25 -13.69
N CYS A 155 6.60 5.95 -12.59
CA CYS A 155 5.29 6.58 -12.40
C CYS A 155 5.24 7.98 -13.06
N PRO A 156 4.12 8.41 -13.66
CA PRO A 156 4.10 9.60 -14.54
C PRO A 156 4.40 10.92 -13.84
N ALA A 157 4.34 10.96 -12.51
CA ALA A 157 4.67 12.13 -11.69
C ALA A 157 6.04 12.03 -10.98
N GLY A 158 6.83 10.97 -11.23
CA GLY A 158 8.14 10.71 -10.61
C GLY A 158 8.10 10.30 -9.13
N LEU A 159 6.92 10.31 -8.53
CA LEU A 159 6.63 9.87 -7.17
C LEU A 159 5.51 8.83 -7.22
N GLY A 160 5.60 7.81 -6.37
CA GLY A 160 4.69 6.66 -6.36
C GLY A 160 4.93 5.75 -5.16
N HIS A 161 4.29 4.58 -5.16
CA HIS A 161 4.21 3.70 -4.01
C HIS A 161 5.47 2.84 -3.77
N GLN A 162 6.29 2.61 -4.80
CA GLN A 162 7.47 1.73 -4.82
C GLN A 162 7.19 0.21 -4.77
N GLY A 163 5.95 -0.22 -4.56
CA GLY A 163 5.61 -1.63 -4.36
C GLY A 163 4.18 -1.97 -4.72
N GLN A 164 3.83 -3.25 -4.58
CA GLN A 164 2.43 -3.69 -4.54
C GLN A 164 2.09 -4.15 -3.13
N ASP A 165 1.01 -3.61 -2.56
CA ASP A 165 0.43 -4.17 -1.33
C ASP A 165 -0.42 -5.41 -1.64
N ILE A 166 -0.27 -6.43 -0.80
CA ILE A 166 -0.93 -7.73 -0.88
C ILE A 166 -1.49 -8.10 0.50
N ARG A 167 -2.81 -8.16 0.64
CA ARG A 167 -3.47 -8.74 1.81
C ARG A 167 -3.49 -10.27 1.71
N PRO A 168 -3.40 -10.99 2.83
CA PRO A 168 -3.51 -12.45 2.86
C PRO A 168 -4.97 -12.91 2.87
N ALA A 169 -5.18 -14.23 2.87
CA ALA A 169 -6.48 -14.88 2.79
C ALA A 169 -7.57 -14.37 3.77
N SER A 170 -7.19 -13.89 4.96
CA SER A 170 -8.18 -13.49 5.98
C SER A 170 -7.70 -12.39 6.94
N CYS A 171 -8.66 -11.66 7.49
CA CYS A 171 -8.50 -10.77 8.64
C CYS A 171 -9.12 -11.41 9.89
N LYS A 172 -8.31 -12.01 10.76
CA LYS A 172 -8.80 -12.46 12.08
C LYS A 172 -8.86 -11.26 13.02
N GLN A 173 -10.07 -10.81 13.37
CA GLN A 173 -10.26 -9.87 14.47
C GLN A 173 -9.79 -10.51 15.79
N ARG A 174 -9.18 -9.73 16.70
CA ARG A 174 -8.73 -10.22 18.02
C ARG A 174 -9.87 -10.44 19.02
N ILE A 175 -10.90 -9.61 18.92
CA ILE A 175 -12.19 -9.73 19.60
C ILE A 175 -13.26 -9.32 18.58
N GLU A 176 -14.49 -9.80 18.76
CA GLU A 176 -15.60 -9.44 17.89
C GLU A 176 -15.83 -7.92 17.86
N GLY A 177 -16.05 -7.36 16.66
CA GLY A 177 -16.18 -5.92 16.44
C GLY A 177 -14.88 -5.13 16.51
N ALA A 178 -13.72 -5.78 16.68
CA ALA A 178 -12.42 -5.08 16.62
C ALA A 178 -12.07 -4.73 15.18
N ASN A 179 -11.94 -3.43 14.90
CA ASN A 179 -11.71 -2.91 13.55
C ASN A 179 -10.28 -3.09 13.00
N ARG A 180 -9.59 -4.17 13.41
CA ARG A 180 -8.19 -4.47 13.10
C ARG A 180 -7.97 -5.97 13.01
N CYS A 181 -7.18 -6.39 12.03
CA CYS A 181 -6.65 -7.76 12.00
C CYS A 181 -5.57 -7.93 13.07
N GLU A 182 -5.56 -9.08 13.74
CA GLU A 182 -4.39 -9.50 14.52
C GLU A 182 -3.27 -9.93 13.55
N PRO A 183 -2.06 -9.35 13.65
CA PRO A 183 -0.99 -9.56 12.68
C PRO A 183 -0.23 -10.88 12.88
N TYR A 184 0.70 -11.17 11.96
CA TYR A 184 1.66 -12.28 12.05
C TYR A 184 1.01 -13.67 12.07
N LEU A 185 -0.11 -13.84 11.35
CA LEU A 185 -0.82 -15.11 11.24
C LEU A 185 -0.46 -15.91 9.98
N HIS A 186 -0.22 -15.24 8.85
CA HIS A 186 0.01 -15.90 7.55
C HIS A 186 1.49 -15.86 7.14
N ASP A 187 2.00 -16.93 6.53
CA ASP A 187 3.42 -17.09 6.16
C ASP A 187 3.79 -16.34 4.88
N VAL A 188 5.00 -15.76 4.89
CA VAL A 188 5.65 -15.16 3.72
C VAL A 188 6.86 -16.02 3.34
N VAL A 189 7.02 -16.29 2.04
CA VAL A 189 8.08 -17.14 1.50
C VAL A 189 9.05 -16.37 0.60
N ALA A 190 10.28 -16.86 0.52
CA ALA A 190 11.25 -16.41 -0.47
C ALA A 190 10.75 -16.71 -1.89
N VAL A 191 10.61 -15.67 -2.71
CA VAL A 191 10.06 -15.76 -4.07
C VAL A 191 11.00 -16.37 -5.12
N ARG A 192 12.30 -16.39 -4.83
CA ARG A 192 13.41 -16.98 -5.61
C ARG A 192 14.50 -17.44 -4.65
N ASP A 193 15.40 -18.30 -5.13
CA ASP A 193 16.70 -18.54 -4.50
C ASP A 193 17.52 -17.23 -4.47
N GLY A 194 18.25 -17.00 -3.38
CA GLY A 194 19.11 -15.82 -3.29
C GLY A 194 19.78 -15.62 -1.94
N ALA A 195 20.50 -14.50 -1.83
CA ALA A 195 21.14 -14.07 -0.59
C ALA A 195 20.32 -12.94 0.06
N VAL A 196 20.10 -13.03 1.36
CA VAL A 196 19.55 -11.94 2.17
C VAL A 196 20.50 -10.74 2.13
N LEU A 197 19.93 -9.54 2.03
CA LEU A 197 20.61 -8.26 2.19
C LEU A 197 19.85 -7.42 3.22
N ARG A 198 20.26 -7.52 4.49
CA ARG A 198 19.60 -6.85 5.63
C ARG A 198 20.54 -6.68 6.82
N ALA A 199 20.65 -5.47 7.36
CA ALA A 199 21.22 -5.21 8.69
C ALA A 199 20.15 -5.35 9.78
N GLN A 200 20.54 -5.78 10.99
CA GLN A 200 19.63 -6.08 12.11
C GLN A 200 18.67 -4.93 12.50
N SER A 201 19.02 -3.67 12.23
CA SER A 201 18.17 -2.51 12.52
C SER A 201 17.32 -2.03 11.34
N GLN A 202 17.20 -2.81 10.26
CA GLN A 202 16.36 -2.49 9.11
C GLN A 202 15.01 -3.19 9.19
N GLU A 203 13.96 -2.44 8.86
CA GLU A 203 12.58 -2.94 8.74
C GLU A 203 12.41 -3.79 7.48
N ALA A 204 13.04 -3.37 6.38
CA ALA A 204 13.04 -4.07 5.11
C ALA A 204 13.91 -5.34 5.14
N LEU A 205 13.37 -6.43 4.63
CA LEU A 205 14.14 -7.58 4.15
C LEU A 205 14.31 -7.44 2.64
N PHE A 206 15.53 -7.63 2.13
CA PHE A 206 15.77 -7.86 0.71
C PHE A 206 16.29 -9.28 0.48
N ILE A 207 15.83 -9.92 -0.58
CA ILE A 207 16.51 -11.06 -1.21
C ILE A 207 17.14 -10.56 -2.50
N VAL A 208 18.42 -10.90 -2.71
CA VAL A 208 19.18 -10.59 -3.92
C VAL A 208 19.37 -11.89 -4.69
N THR A 209 18.76 -11.98 -5.87
CA THR A 209 18.96 -13.07 -6.81
C THR A 209 19.95 -12.61 -7.88
N ASN A 210 21.01 -13.38 -8.09
CA ASN A 210 22.13 -13.06 -8.97
C ASN A 210 22.63 -14.33 -9.66
N GLY A 211 21.77 -14.88 -10.53
CA GLY A 211 22.12 -15.94 -11.47
C GLY A 211 22.76 -15.40 -12.76
N PRO A 212 23.12 -16.27 -13.71
CA PRO A 212 23.69 -15.85 -15.00
C PRO A 212 22.74 -14.94 -15.79
N ASN A 213 21.48 -15.36 -15.94
CA ASN A 213 20.44 -14.66 -16.71
C ASN A 213 19.53 -13.75 -15.85
N GLU A 214 19.65 -13.77 -14.52
CA GLU A 214 18.74 -13.08 -13.61
C GLU A 214 19.50 -12.27 -12.55
N ARG A 215 19.32 -10.94 -12.56
CA ARG A 215 19.84 -10.04 -11.52
C ARG A 215 18.73 -9.12 -11.05
N ILE A 216 18.19 -9.41 -9.88
CA ILE A 216 16.98 -8.75 -9.36
C ILE A 216 17.02 -8.72 -7.84
N ARG A 217 16.29 -7.77 -7.24
CA ARG A 217 16.05 -7.73 -5.79
C ARG A 217 14.57 -7.72 -5.51
N PHE A 218 14.20 -8.48 -4.49
CA PHE A 218 12.85 -8.53 -3.94
C PHE A 218 12.87 -7.87 -2.55
N ARG A 219 12.12 -6.80 -2.35
CA ARG A 219 11.95 -6.14 -1.04
C ARG A 219 10.64 -6.59 -0.40
N TYR A 220 10.69 -6.89 0.90
CA TYR A 220 9.54 -7.25 1.73
C TYR A 220 9.47 -6.25 2.89
N LEU A 221 8.35 -5.55 3.06
CA LEU A 221 8.09 -4.64 4.18
C LEU A 221 6.94 -5.13 5.07
N HIS A 222 6.71 -4.41 6.18
CA HIS A 222 5.62 -4.57 7.15
C HIS A 222 5.57 -5.87 7.98
N MET A 223 6.40 -6.86 7.63
CA MET A 223 6.81 -7.99 8.47
C MET A 223 7.54 -7.52 9.75
N LEU A 224 7.64 -8.39 10.78
CA LEU A 224 8.20 -8.03 12.09
C LEU A 224 9.74 -8.01 12.12
N PRO A 225 10.42 -6.85 12.31
CA PRO A 225 11.88 -6.80 12.23
C PRO A 225 12.62 -7.47 13.40
N LYS A 226 11.93 -7.67 14.53
CA LYS A 226 12.44 -8.48 15.66
C LYS A 226 12.54 -9.96 15.27
N GLN A 227 11.54 -10.48 14.55
CA GLN A 227 11.48 -11.86 14.10
C GLN A 227 12.63 -12.16 13.13
N PHE A 228 12.85 -11.31 12.14
CA PHE A 228 14.02 -11.38 11.25
C PHE A 228 15.37 -11.42 11.99
N ASN A 229 15.48 -10.82 13.18
CA ASN A 229 16.72 -10.88 13.98
C ASN A 229 16.84 -12.19 14.76
N ALA A 230 15.74 -12.72 15.28
CA ALA A 230 15.70 -14.03 15.95
C ALA A 230 15.99 -15.18 14.97
N ASP A 231 15.43 -15.11 13.76
CA ASP A 231 15.60 -16.11 12.71
C ASP A 231 16.96 -16.00 11.98
N GLY A 232 17.78 -14.99 12.27
CA GLY A 232 19.04 -14.76 11.54
C GLY A 232 18.86 -14.32 10.08
N MET A 233 17.75 -13.67 9.73
CA MET A 233 17.52 -13.03 8.42
C MET A 233 18.34 -11.74 8.32
N VAL A 234 19.64 -11.91 8.11
CA VAL A 234 20.64 -10.84 7.97
C VAL A 234 21.55 -11.08 6.76
N SER A 235 22.25 -10.03 6.32
CA SER A 235 23.09 -10.04 5.12
C SER A 235 24.01 -11.25 5.03
N GLY A 236 23.91 -11.99 3.92
CA GLY A 236 24.73 -13.17 3.64
C GLY A 236 24.08 -14.52 3.97
N ARG A 237 22.95 -14.55 4.70
CA ARG A 237 22.12 -15.77 4.77
C ARG A 237 21.63 -16.13 3.37
N LEU A 238 21.84 -17.38 2.94
CA LEU A 238 21.18 -17.92 1.74
C LEU A 238 19.77 -18.39 2.09
N VAL A 239 18.84 -18.24 1.15
CA VAL A 239 17.46 -18.73 1.23
C VAL A 239 17.05 -19.39 -0.09
N ARG A 240 16.17 -20.39 -0.01
CA ARG A 240 15.62 -21.09 -1.20
C ARG A 240 14.20 -20.62 -1.54
N GLN A 241 13.83 -20.72 -2.81
CA GLN A 241 12.48 -20.45 -3.29
C GLN A 241 11.45 -21.31 -2.54
N GLY A 242 10.46 -20.67 -1.91
CA GLY A 242 9.46 -21.33 -1.06
C GLY A 242 9.84 -21.46 0.42
N GLU A 243 11.06 -21.13 0.83
CA GLU A 243 11.47 -21.07 2.24
C GLU A 243 10.67 -19.99 2.99
N ILE A 244 10.13 -20.30 4.17
CA ILE A 244 9.41 -19.33 5.00
C ILE A 244 10.42 -18.34 5.58
N ILE A 245 10.30 -17.07 5.17
CA ILE A 245 11.20 -15.97 5.58
C ILE A 245 10.59 -15.07 6.66
N GLY A 246 9.35 -15.35 7.08
CA GLY A 246 8.65 -14.69 8.18
C GLY A 246 7.13 -14.72 7.97
N LYS A 247 6.42 -13.74 8.53
CA LYS A 247 4.96 -13.65 8.45
C LYS A 247 4.48 -12.26 8.05
N VAL A 248 3.33 -12.21 7.38
CA VAL A 248 2.60 -10.99 7.00
C VAL A 248 2.36 -10.15 8.27
N GLY A 249 2.38 -8.82 8.17
CA GLY A 249 2.41 -7.97 9.36
C GLY A 249 1.76 -6.61 9.17
N ASN A 250 1.99 -5.72 10.14
CA ASN A 250 1.52 -4.35 10.13
C ASN A 250 2.56 -3.36 10.71
N PHE A 251 3.84 -3.71 10.59
CA PHE A 251 4.95 -2.92 11.14
C PHE A 251 5.28 -1.72 10.24
N PHE A 252 5.27 -0.51 10.78
CA PHE A 252 5.81 0.67 10.08
C PHE A 252 6.38 1.64 11.11
N ARG A 253 7.72 1.63 11.28
CA ARG A 253 8.49 2.22 12.40
C ARG A 253 8.17 1.65 13.79
N ARG A 254 6.96 1.11 13.98
CA ARG A 254 6.44 0.39 15.15
C ARG A 254 5.41 -0.65 14.70
N GLU A 255 5.13 -1.62 15.56
CA GLU A 255 4.03 -2.57 15.39
C GLU A 255 2.67 -1.84 15.34
N ARG A 256 1.71 -2.38 14.58
CA ARG A 256 0.40 -1.74 14.30
C ARG A 256 0.50 -0.33 13.68
N GLY A 257 1.60 -0.06 12.97
CA GLY A 257 1.89 1.23 12.32
C GLY A 257 1.21 1.44 10.96
N THR A 258 0.79 0.37 10.29
CA THR A 258 0.02 0.38 9.03
C THR A 258 -1.08 -0.70 9.06
N THR A 259 -1.74 -1.04 7.94
CA THR A 259 -2.68 -2.17 7.83
C THR A 259 -1.99 -3.54 7.88
N TYR A 260 -2.76 -4.62 7.98
CA TYR A 260 -2.29 -6.00 7.92
C TYR A 260 -2.14 -6.49 6.46
N HIS A 261 -0.91 -6.43 5.94
CA HIS A 261 -0.55 -6.80 4.57
C HIS A 261 0.96 -7.09 4.44
N LEU A 262 1.36 -7.60 3.28
CA LEU A 262 2.73 -7.56 2.81
C LEU A 262 2.82 -6.47 1.73
N HIS A 263 3.83 -5.60 1.82
CA HIS A 263 4.23 -4.71 0.73
C HIS A 263 5.47 -5.33 0.08
N PHE A 264 5.39 -5.59 -1.22
CA PHE A 264 6.35 -6.40 -1.97
C PHE A 264 6.77 -5.72 -3.28
N ASP A 265 8.08 -5.66 -3.50
CA ASP A 265 8.66 -4.80 -4.54
C ASP A 265 9.78 -5.50 -5.30
N LEU A 266 9.92 -5.11 -6.57
CA LEU A 266 11.02 -5.52 -7.43
C LEU A 266 11.98 -4.35 -7.67
N GLN A 267 13.28 -4.63 -7.69
CA GLN A 267 14.29 -3.73 -8.25
C GLN A 267 15.17 -4.43 -9.27
N VAL A 268 15.39 -3.79 -10.41
CA VAL A 268 16.34 -4.23 -11.44
C VAL A 268 17.59 -3.34 -11.46
N PRO A 269 18.78 -3.86 -11.81
CA PRO A 269 19.99 -3.08 -11.95
C PRO A 269 20.00 -2.35 -13.30
N THR A 270 20.31 -1.06 -13.28
CA THR A 270 20.43 -0.20 -14.47
C THR A 270 21.74 0.58 -14.43
N LYS A 271 22.06 1.29 -15.53
CA LYS A 271 23.18 2.27 -15.56
C LYS A 271 23.05 3.42 -14.54
N TYR A 272 21.88 3.59 -13.92
CA TYR A 272 21.63 4.58 -12.85
C TYR A 272 21.55 3.95 -11.45
N GLY A 273 21.89 2.66 -11.31
CA GLY A 273 21.76 1.89 -10.08
C GLY A 273 20.48 1.04 -10.06
N TRP A 274 20.07 0.65 -8.86
CA TRP A 274 18.89 -0.20 -8.64
C TRP A 274 17.60 0.63 -8.70
N VAL A 275 16.74 0.33 -9.66
CA VAL A 275 15.49 1.07 -9.94
C VAL A 275 14.30 0.18 -9.58
N PHE A 276 13.34 0.74 -8.84
CA PHE A 276 12.06 0.08 -8.57
C PHE A 276 11.25 -0.04 -9.87
N VAL A 277 10.71 -1.23 -10.10
CA VAL A 277 9.84 -1.55 -11.24
C VAL A 277 8.52 -2.15 -10.75
N ASN A 278 7.47 -2.00 -11.56
CA ASN A 278 6.13 -2.46 -11.19
C ASN A 278 6.10 -3.99 -10.98
N PRO A 279 5.83 -4.48 -9.76
CA PRO A 279 5.81 -5.91 -9.49
C PRO A 279 4.48 -6.58 -9.92
N TYR A 280 3.45 -5.81 -10.27
CA TYR A 280 2.06 -6.27 -10.37
C TYR A 280 1.88 -7.46 -11.34
N MET A 281 2.30 -7.36 -12.60
CA MET A 281 2.16 -8.49 -13.54
C MET A 281 3.09 -9.68 -13.21
N THR A 282 4.18 -9.43 -12.48
CA THR A 282 5.02 -10.51 -11.94
C THR A 282 4.31 -11.27 -10.81
N LEU A 283 3.54 -10.56 -9.98
CA LEU A 283 2.68 -11.14 -8.95
C LEU A 283 1.48 -11.89 -9.55
N VAL A 284 0.82 -11.33 -10.57
CA VAL A 284 -0.27 -12.00 -11.31
C VAL A 284 0.21 -13.35 -11.86
N ALA A 285 1.25 -13.38 -12.68
CA ALA A 285 1.76 -14.62 -13.27
C ALA A 285 2.24 -15.64 -12.21
N ALA A 286 2.76 -15.18 -11.07
CA ALA A 286 3.15 -16.04 -9.96
C ALA A 286 1.95 -16.60 -9.17
N TYR A 287 0.86 -15.83 -9.06
CA TYR A 287 -0.38 -16.24 -8.40
C TYR A 287 -1.17 -17.23 -9.25
N GLU A 288 -1.23 -17.02 -10.57
CA GLU A 288 -1.81 -18.00 -11.51
C GLU A 288 -1.13 -19.37 -11.39
N ARG A 289 0.21 -19.40 -11.30
CA ARG A 289 0.97 -20.64 -11.04
C ARG A 289 0.70 -21.25 -9.66
N LEU A 290 0.36 -20.43 -8.65
CA LEU A 290 -0.03 -20.91 -7.31
C LEU A 290 -1.43 -21.55 -7.32
N ILE A 291 -2.41 -20.90 -7.93
CA ILE A 291 -3.80 -21.40 -8.01
C ILE A 291 -4.04 -22.38 -9.18
N ARG A 292 -3.02 -22.59 -10.02
CA ARG A 292 -3.03 -23.42 -11.25
C ARG A 292 -4.01 -22.99 -12.35
N GLY A 293 -4.55 -21.78 -12.26
CA GLY A 293 -5.51 -21.22 -13.22
C GLY A 293 -5.14 -19.79 -13.60
N ARG A 294 -5.31 -19.46 -14.88
CA ARG A 294 -5.03 -18.14 -15.47
C ARG A 294 -6.10 -17.13 -15.06
N GLY A 295 -5.71 -15.95 -14.62
CA GLY A 295 -6.64 -14.90 -14.24
C GLY A 295 -7.32 -14.26 -15.46
N GLN A 296 -8.57 -13.84 -15.28
CA GLN A 296 -9.28 -13.02 -16.26
C GLN A 296 -8.91 -11.54 -16.04
N GLU A 297 -8.42 -10.90 -17.10
CA GLU A 297 -8.05 -9.49 -17.07
C GLU A 297 -9.27 -8.59 -17.35
N ILE A 298 -9.54 -7.68 -16.43
CA ILE A 298 -10.52 -6.60 -16.58
C ILE A 298 -9.76 -5.36 -17.08
N LYS A 299 -9.90 -5.09 -18.38
CA LYS A 299 -9.45 -3.81 -18.95
C LYS A 299 -10.42 -2.71 -18.50
N GLU A 300 -9.92 -1.49 -18.33
CA GLU A 300 -10.82 -0.32 -18.37
C GLU A 300 -11.55 -0.36 -19.72
N GLN A 301 -12.87 -0.17 -19.70
CA GLN A 301 -13.59 0.19 -20.91
C GLN A 301 -13.16 1.63 -21.23
N GLU A 302 -12.55 1.84 -22.40
CA GLU A 302 -12.45 3.19 -22.95
C GLU A 302 -13.87 3.78 -22.99
N ASP A 303 -14.05 5.02 -22.53
CA ASP A 303 -15.32 5.73 -22.60
C ASP A 303 -15.75 5.86 -24.07
N VAL A 304 -16.50 4.86 -24.57
CA VAL A 304 -17.11 4.92 -25.89
C VAL A 304 -18.03 6.13 -25.88
N PRO A 305 -17.73 7.21 -26.62
CA PRO A 305 -18.56 8.41 -26.61
C PRO A 305 -19.95 7.98 -27.04
N THR A 306 -20.96 8.25 -26.22
CA THR A 306 -22.29 7.69 -26.40
C THR A 306 -22.88 8.13 -27.73
N ALA A 307 -22.71 7.28 -28.74
CA ALA A 307 -23.30 7.44 -30.05
C ALA A 307 -24.82 7.33 -29.87
N SER A 308 -25.46 8.49 -29.77
CA SER A 308 -26.88 8.62 -29.50
C SER A 308 -27.68 7.85 -30.55
N ILE A 309 -28.19 6.68 -30.16
CA ILE A 309 -29.03 5.85 -31.03
C ILE A 309 -30.24 6.69 -31.43
N PRO A 310 -30.45 7.01 -32.72
CA PRO A 310 -31.65 7.71 -33.14
C PRO A 310 -32.84 6.79 -32.89
N MET A 311 -33.82 7.23 -32.09
CA MET A 311 -35.08 6.51 -31.95
C MET A 311 -35.74 6.39 -33.33
N ARG A 312 -35.76 5.18 -33.89
CA ARG A 312 -36.68 4.86 -34.99
C ARG A 312 -38.10 4.92 -34.43
N PRO A 313 -39.03 5.68 -35.05
CA PRO A 313 -40.44 5.58 -34.72
C PRO A 313 -40.92 4.14 -34.93
N LEU A 314 -41.77 3.66 -34.02
CA LEU A 314 -42.52 2.41 -34.23
C LEU A 314 -43.51 2.63 -35.36
N ALA A 315 -43.47 1.77 -36.38
CA ALA A 315 -44.50 1.72 -37.39
C ALA A 315 -45.78 1.14 -36.76
N ILE A 316 -46.91 1.81 -36.99
CA ILE A 316 -48.24 1.30 -36.65
C ILE A 316 -48.70 0.48 -37.85
N ASP A 317 -48.99 -0.80 -37.66
CA ASP A 317 -49.52 -1.68 -38.71
C ASP A 317 -51.05 -1.78 -38.55
N PRO A 318 -51.86 -1.25 -39.49
CA PRO A 318 -53.27 -0.91 -39.21
C PRO A 318 -54.29 -1.87 -39.83
N ASP A 319 -54.18 -3.19 -39.63
CA ASP A 319 -55.31 -4.10 -39.94
C ASP A 319 -55.33 -5.41 -39.13
N ALA A 320 -56.26 -5.52 -38.16
CA ALA A 320 -56.53 -6.73 -37.39
C ALA A 320 -57.88 -6.66 -36.62
N ALA A 321 -59.01 -6.39 -37.30
CA ALA A 321 -60.30 -6.19 -36.64
C ALA A 321 -61.49 -6.92 -37.31
N ALA A 322 -61.83 -8.12 -36.81
CA ALA A 322 -63.13 -8.77 -37.04
C ALA A 322 -63.55 -9.61 -35.81
N LYS A 323 -64.87 -9.64 -35.54
CA LYS A 323 -65.58 -10.35 -34.44
C LYS A 323 -66.66 -11.28 -35.09
N PRO A 324 -67.65 -11.90 -34.38
CA PRO A 324 -67.90 -12.15 -32.94
C PRO A 324 -67.96 -13.70 -32.65
N THR A 325 -68.50 -14.31 -31.59
CA THR A 325 -69.76 -14.12 -30.80
C THR A 325 -69.71 -14.81 -29.41
N GLU A 326 -70.73 -14.54 -28.59
CA GLU A 326 -71.10 -14.93 -27.20
C GLU A 326 -70.82 -16.39 -26.76
N THR A 327 -70.82 -16.78 -25.46
CA THR A 327 -71.44 -16.26 -24.19
C THR A 327 -70.56 -16.71 -22.97
N ALA A 328 -70.74 -16.41 -21.66
CA ALA A 328 -71.73 -15.69 -20.84
C ALA A 328 -71.18 -15.20 -19.46
N ILE A 329 -71.97 -14.32 -18.80
CA ILE A 329 -72.48 -14.31 -17.40
C ILE A 329 -71.87 -15.39 -16.44
N GLU A 330 -71.45 -15.12 -15.19
CA GLU A 330 -72.07 -14.29 -14.12
C GLU A 330 -71.08 -13.47 -13.23
N SER A 331 -71.59 -12.74 -12.21
CA SER A 331 -70.93 -11.61 -11.55
C SER A 331 -70.98 -11.58 -10.01
N SER A 332 -69.97 -10.93 -9.40
CA SER A 332 -70.02 -10.15 -8.12
C SER A 332 -68.63 -9.52 -7.89
N ALA A 333 -68.38 -8.20 -7.74
CA ALA A 333 -69.00 -7.15 -6.89
C ALA A 333 -68.92 -7.49 -5.40
N GLY A 334 -68.23 -6.79 -4.48
CA GLY A 334 -68.03 -5.35 -4.19
C GLY A 334 -68.14 -5.24 -2.64
N ASN A 335 -67.67 -4.27 -1.84
CA ASN A 335 -67.01 -2.95 -1.98
C ASN A 335 -65.93 -2.85 -0.85
N ALA A 336 -65.00 -1.89 -0.77
CA ALA A 336 -65.11 -0.49 -0.29
C ALA A 336 -66.04 -0.29 0.94
N THR A 337 -65.75 0.57 1.94
CA THR A 337 -65.00 1.86 1.91
C THR A 337 -64.30 2.23 3.24
N GLU A 338 -63.36 3.19 3.15
CA GLU A 338 -63.13 4.39 4.00
C GLU A 338 -64.08 4.72 5.19
N SER A 339 -63.74 5.55 6.20
CA SER A 339 -62.50 6.27 6.63
C SER A 339 -62.73 6.96 8.00
N LYS A 340 -61.67 7.46 8.69
CA LYS A 340 -61.56 8.87 9.22
C LYS A 340 -60.30 9.19 10.05
N ALA A 341 -60.16 10.48 10.41
CA ALA A 341 -58.94 11.19 10.83
C ALA A 341 -58.64 11.20 12.36
N ARG A 342 -57.54 11.90 12.71
CA ARG A 342 -56.98 12.14 14.07
C ARG A 342 -57.70 13.30 14.81
N PRO A 343 -57.32 13.65 16.07
CA PRO A 343 -56.18 14.58 16.29
C PRO A 343 -55.28 14.26 17.53
N ASP A 344 -54.11 14.92 17.59
CA ASP A 344 -53.26 15.36 18.75
C ASP A 344 -52.96 14.39 19.94
N GLU A 345 -51.82 14.46 20.65
CA GLU A 345 -51.21 15.59 21.37
C GLU A 345 -49.67 15.56 21.41
N ARG A 346 -49.01 16.62 21.94
CA ARG A 346 -47.54 16.78 21.96
C ARG A 346 -46.98 17.51 23.20
N ALA A 347 -46.40 16.76 24.13
CA ALA A 347 -45.54 17.17 25.25
C ALA A 347 -44.77 15.90 25.72
N ASP A 348 -43.56 15.88 26.31
CA ASP A 348 -42.66 16.93 26.83
C ASP A 348 -41.16 16.54 26.61
N GLU A 349 -40.26 17.50 26.82
CA GLU A 349 -38.83 17.32 27.16
C GLU A 349 -38.49 18.29 28.32
N PRO A 350 -37.32 18.22 29.01
CA PRO A 350 -36.33 17.14 29.14
C PRO A 350 -35.95 16.83 30.61
N SER A 351 -35.05 15.86 30.87
CA SER A 351 -34.26 15.84 32.11
C SER A 351 -32.93 15.05 32.06
N PRO A 352 -31.94 15.35 32.94
CA PRO A 352 -30.53 15.09 32.63
C PRO A 352 -29.86 13.96 33.45
N ILE A 353 -28.98 13.20 32.79
CA ILE A 353 -28.10 12.22 33.45
C ILE A 353 -26.87 12.93 34.06
N LYS A 354 -26.86 13.08 35.39
CA LYS A 354 -25.70 13.55 36.16
C LYS A 354 -24.81 12.36 36.58
N ALA A 355 -23.69 12.16 35.89
CA ALA A 355 -22.64 11.25 36.36
C ALA A 355 -21.60 12.00 37.23
N LYS A 356 -21.53 11.71 38.53
CA LYS A 356 -20.54 12.31 39.44
C LYS A 356 -19.22 11.53 39.43
N LEU A 357 -18.10 12.24 39.36
CA LEU A 357 -16.78 11.73 39.75
C LEU A 357 -16.63 11.73 41.29
N PRO A 358 -16.16 10.63 41.91
CA PRO A 358 -15.48 10.69 43.21
C PRO A 358 -14.00 11.06 43.04
N ARG A 359 -13.39 11.70 44.04
CA ARG A 359 -11.98 12.13 43.98
C ARG A 359 -11.31 12.10 45.36
N ARG A 360 -10.09 11.53 45.43
CA ARG A 360 -9.12 11.50 46.55
C ARG A 360 -9.47 10.67 47.79
N ALA A 361 -8.51 9.84 48.21
CA ALA A 361 -7.71 10.09 49.41
C ALA A 361 -6.30 9.44 49.30
N GLY A 362 -5.28 10.05 49.91
CA GLY A 362 -3.92 9.49 50.09
C GLY A 362 -2.98 9.51 48.86
N GLY A 363 -1.67 9.75 48.98
CA GLY A 363 -0.91 10.24 50.14
C GLY A 363 0.51 9.65 50.21
N GLY A 364 1.55 10.46 49.95
CA GLY A 364 2.95 10.03 50.07
C GLY A 364 3.94 11.06 49.53
N HIS A 365 4.86 11.53 50.37
CA HIS A 365 5.96 12.42 49.99
C HIS A 365 7.21 11.62 49.58
N GLY A 366 8.07 12.22 48.74
CA GLY A 366 9.34 11.61 48.30
C GLY A 366 10.12 12.50 47.34
N GLY A 367 10.48 13.73 47.76
CA GLY A 367 11.26 14.65 46.96
C GLY A 367 12.75 14.61 47.30
N LEU A 368 13.62 14.76 46.29
CA LEU A 368 15.06 14.93 46.51
C LEU A 368 15.71 15.75 45.37
N GLU A 369 15.72 17.09 45.50
CA GLU A 369 16.60 17.95 44.70
C GLU A 369 17.48 18.84 45.59
N ARG A 370 18.80 18.57 45.47
CA ARG A 370 19.85 19.55 45.17
C ARG A 370 19.81 20.93 45.86
N ASN A 371 20.82 21.15 46.70
CA ASN A 371 21.45 22.48 46.90
C ASN A 371 21.70 23.14 45.53
N GLY A 372 21.50 24.46 45.34
CA GLY A 372 22.22 25.55 46.04
C GLY A 372 23.49 25.91 45.23
N THR A 373 23.79 27.15 44.88
CA THR A 373 23.31 28.45 45.39
C THR A 373 23.56 29.60 44.39
N ARG A 374 22.73 30.67 44.49
CA ARG A 374 23.06 32.12 44.34
C ARG A 374 23.93 32.53 43.12
N ALA A 375 23.35 32.93 41.99
CA ALA A 375 22.74 34.25 41.69
C ALA A 375 23.74 35.40 41.42
N GLY A 376 23.60 36.03 40.25
CA GLY A 376 24.32 37.24 39.83
C GLY A 376 23.64 37.85 38.58
N LYS A 377 23.26 39.13 38.65
CA LYS A 377 22.44 39.82 37.63
C LYS A 377 23.30 40.85 36.89
N GLN A 378 23.22 40.91 35.55
CA GLN A 378 23.49 42.15 34.80
C GLN A 378 22.69 42.16 33.49
N ILE A 379 22.44 43.37 32.95
CA ILE A 379 21.48 43.68 31.88
C ILE A 379 22.14 44.67 30.91
N ALA A 380 21.67 44.69 29.65
CA ALA A 380 22.04 45.62 28.57
C ALA A 380 23.43 45.34 27.93
N VAL A 381 23.76 45.80 26.70
CA VAL A 381 23.06 46.69 25.75
C VAL A 381 23.06 46.07 24.33
N ARG A 382 22.05 46.34 23.50
CA ARG A 382 22.10 46.13 22.03
C ARG A 382 22.58 47.40 21.32
N PRO A 383 23.58 47.34 20.43
CA PRO A 383 23.72 48.27 19.31
C PRO A 383 23.22 47.65 17.99
N VAL A 384 22.66 48.47 17.11
CA VAL A 384 22.32 48.12 15.72
C VAL A 384 23.18 48.97 14.80
N GLY A 385 23.80 48.37 13.78
CA GLY A 385 24.63 49.07 12.80
C GLY A 385 24.40 48.56 11.38
N ARG A 386 24.07 49.45 10.45
CA ARG A 386 24.05 49.20 9.00
C ARG A 386 25.40 49.62 8.39
N SER A 387 25.93 48.89 7.41
CA SER A 387 25.90 49.32 5.99
C SER A 387 26.92 48.63 5.06
N LEU A 388 26.43 48.32 3.85
CA LEU A 388 27.10 48.38 2.54
C LEU A 388 28.47 47.70 2.27
N SER A 389 28.36 46.57 1.55
CA SER A 389 28.92 46.34 0.20
C SER A 389 30.44 46.41 -0.06
N ARG A 390 30.99 45.30 -0.58
CA ARG A 390 31.97 45.34 -1.68
C ARG A 390 31.83 44.12 -2.61
N THR A 391 32.25 44.29 -3.86
CA THR A 391 32.06 43.34 -4.97
C THR A 391 33.14 42.24 -5.02
N GLY A 392 32.81 41.10 -5.64
CA GLY A 392 33.77 40.02 -5.90
C GLY A 392 33.14 38.87 -6.70
N ALA A 393 33.48 38.76 -7.99
CA ALA A 393 32.94 37.74 -8.87
C ALA A 393 33.51 36.34 -8.58
N ARG A 394 32.67 35.29 -8.65
CA ARG A 394 33.11 33.88 -8.69
C ARG A 394 32.25 33.08 -9.67
N ALA A 395 32.90 32.21 -10.44
CA ALA A 395 32.29 31.42 -11.50
C ALA A 395 31.43 30.25 -10.95
N TRP A 396 30.33 29.95 -11.64
CA TRP A 396 29.38 28.90 -11.27
C TRP A 396 29.83 27.50 -11.75
N TYR A 397 30.65 26.81 -10.96
CA TYR A 397 30.88 25.37 -11.13
C TYR A 397 29.77 24.55 -10.45
N ILE A 398 28.71 24.22 -11.19
CA ILE A 398 27.57 23.43 -10.71
C ILE A 398 27.96 21.94 -10.60
N ARG A 399 28.54 21.53 -9.47
CA ARG A 399 28.62 20.10 -9.10
C ARG A 399 27.24 19.60 -8.64
N ARG A 400 26.57 18.79 -9.48
CA ARG A 400 25.39 18.01 -9.06
C ARG A 400 25.81 16.92 -8.07
N TYR A 401 25.51 17.10 -6.78
CA TYR A 401 25.61 16.03 -5.79
C TYR A 401 24.32 15.20 -5.80
N ILE A 402 24.39 13.97 -6.29
CA ILE A 402 23.31 12.98 -6.16
C ILE A 402 23.42 12.38 -4.75
N HIS A 403 22.63 12.89 -3.81
CA HIS A 403 22.53 12.32 -2.47
C HIS A 403 21.51 11.18 -2.44
N ALA A 404 22.01 9.93 -2.49
CA ALA A 404 21.27 8.81 -1.92
C ALA A 404 21.25 8.97 -0.39
N GLY A 405 20.09 9.30 0.19
CA GLY A 405 19.99 9.59 1.61
C GLY A 405 18.59 9.37 2.19
N TYR A 406 18.50 8.48 3.19
CA TYR A 406 17.35 8.41 4.09
C TYR A 406 17.36 9.66 4.99
N GLY A 407 16.60 10.69 4.61
CA GLY A 407 16.43 11.90 5.41
C GLY A 407 15.33 11.74 6.46
N GLN A 408 15.67 11.84 7.74
CA GLN A 408 14.68 12.04 8.80
C GLN A 408 14.11 13.47 8.68
N TYR A 409 12.86 13.61 8.24
CA TYR A 409 12.14 14.88 8.36
C TYR A 409 11.36 14.94 9.67
N GLN A 410 11.70 15.95 10.47
CA GLN A 410 10.93 16.34 11.65
C GLN A 410 9.67 17.09 11.19
N THR A 411 8.50 16.65 11.62
CA THR A 411 7.25 17.42 11.45
C THR A 411 7.18 18.50 12.53
N GLY A 412 7.68 19.70 12.21
CA GLY A 412 7.46 20.88 13.04
C GLY A 412 6.00 21.33 12.95
N TYR A 413 5.20 20.98 13.96
CA TYR A 413 3.88 21.58 14.19
C TYR A 413 3.96 22.49 15.42
N SER A 414 3.54 23.73 15.26
CA SER A 414 3.49 24.72 16.32
C SER A 414 2.37 25.73 16.04
N SER A 415 1.61 26.04 17.08
CA SER A 415 0.60 27.11 17.19
C SER A 415 -0.80 26.81 16.63
N PHE A 416 -1.77 26.96 17.56
CA PHE A 416 -3.24 26.93 17.41
C PHE A 416 -3.86 25.55 17.15
#